data_AF-A0A3B8LUJ7-F1
#
_entry.id   AF-A0A3B8LUJ7-F1
#
_cell.length_a   1.000
_cell.length_b   1.000
_cell.length_c   1.000
_cell.angle_alpha   90.00
_cell.angle_beta   90.00
_cell.angle_gamma   90.00
#
_symmetry.space_group_name_H-M   'P 1'
#
loop_
_entity.id
_entity.type
_entity.pdbx_description
1 polymer ?
#
loop_
_entity_poly.entity_id
_entity_poly.type
_entity_poly.pdbx_seq_one_letter_code
_entity_poly.pdbx_strand_id
1 'polypeptide(L)' 'RLSSVRMGINLELIDDLGIPAVNELLIHTQPAHLQKFYNSELEVRERNEARARFLRGRLAERRGEQN' A
#
# COMPACT_ATOMS: atom_id res chain seq x y z
N ARG A 1 -4.23 -5.67 -6.99
CA ARG A 1 -4.43 -4.19 -7.05
C ARG A 1 -5.18 -3.77 -5.78
N LEU A 2 -4.88 -2.61 -5.18
CA LEU A 2 -5.52 -2.16 -3.93
C LEU A 2 -7.02 -1.84 -4.07
N SER A 3 -7.48 -1.48 -5.28
CA SER A 3 -8.90 -1.22 -5.55
C SER A 3 -9.78 -2.44 -5.27
N SER A 4 -9.31 -3.65 -5.61
CA SER A 4 -10.01 -4.91 -5.32
C SER A 4 -10.08 -5.19 -3.82
N VAL A 5 -9.03 -4.84 -3.06
CA VAL A 5 -9.01 -4.98 -1.59
C VAL A 5 -10.02 -4.04 -0.95
N ARG A 6 -10.04 -2.76 -1.37
CA ARG A 6 -11.04 -1.79 -0.89
C ARG A 6 -12.47 -2.23 -1.18
N MET A 7 -12.71 -2.81 -2.36
CA MET A 7 -14.01 -3.39 -2.69
C MET A 7 -14.35 -4.57 -1.77
N GLY A 8 -13.40 -5.48 -1.52
CA GLY A 8 -13.59 -6.59 -0.59
C GLY A 8 -13.98 -6.15 0.81
N ILE A 9 -13.36 -5.07 1.32
CA ILE A 9 -13.73 -4.46 2.61
C ILE A 9 -15.16 -3.91 2.57
N ASN A 10 -15.53 -3.16 1.53
CA ASN A 10 -16.89 -2.63 1.38
C ASN A 10 -17.96 -3.72 1.27
N LEU A 11 -17.59 -4.90 0.78
CA LEU A 11 -18.46 -6.07 0.66
C LEU A 11 -18.38 -6.99 1.88
N GLU A 12 -17.69 -6.57 2.96
CA GLU A 12 -17.51 -7.36 4.18
C GLU A 12 -16.81 -8.71 3.97
N LEU A 13 -16.05 -8.86 2.88
CA LEU A 13 -15.24 -10.05 2.57
C LEU A 13 -13.84 -10.00 3.21
N ILE A 14 -13.43 -8.83 3.69
CA ILE A 14 -12.14 -8.56 4.33
C ILE A 14 -12.41 -7.67 5.54
N ASP A 15 -12.15 -8.19 6.73
CA ASP A 15 -12.44 -7.59 8.04
C ASP A 15 -11.18 -7.23 8.84
N ASP A 16 -10.02 -7.76 8.46
CA ASP A 16 -8.71 -7.53 9.09
C ASP A 16 -8.04 -6.21 8.67
N LEU A 17 -8.63 -5.49 7.71
CA LEU A 17 -8.09 -4.25 7.15
C LEU A 17 -9.17 -3.17 6.99
N GLY A 18 -9.01 -2.04 7.68
CA GLY A 18 -9.94 -0.91 7.56
C GLY A 18 -9.78 -0.11 6.27
N ILE A 19 -10.88 0.50 5.79
CA ILE A 19 -10.89 1.43 4.65
C ILE A 19 -9.83 2.55 4.79
N PRO A 20 -9.65 3.20 5.96
CA PRO A 20 -8.63 4.24 6.11
C PRO A 20 -7.22 3.74 5.81
N ALA A 21 -6.89 2.51 6.21
CA ALA A 21 -5.59 1.90 5.95
C ALA A 21 -5.37 1.68 4.44
N VAL A 22 -6.37 1.18 3.71
CA VAL A 22 -6.25 1.01 2.26
C VAL A 22 -6.11 2.35 1.54
N ASN A 23 -6.80 3.39 1.99
CA ASN A 23 -6.67 4.74 1.42
C ASN A 23 -5.25 5.29 1.63
N GLU A 24 -4.65 5.10 2.81
CA GLU A 24 -3.26 5.47 3.11
C GLU A 24 -2.30 4.76 2.14
N LEU A 25 -2.46 3.44 1.95
CA LEU A 25 -1.66 2.65 1.02
C LEU A 25 -1.82 3.14 -0.43
N LEU A 26 -3.04 3.49 -0.86
CA LEU A 26 -3.29 4.04 -2.19
C LEU A 26 -2.55 5.36 -2.42
N ILE A 27 -2.54 6.24 -1.42
CA ILE A 27 -1.87 7.54 -1.50
C ILE A 27 -0.36 7.34 -1.56
N HIS A 28 0.24 6.59 -0.63
CA HIS A 28 1.70 6.48 -0.57
C HIS A 28 2.33 5.65 -1.69
N THR A 29 1.53 4.83 -2.38
CA THR A 29 2.02 4.06 -3.53
C THR A 29 1.92 4.78 -4.87
N GLN A 30 1.48 6.05 -4.87
CA GLN A 30 1.50 6.89 -6.06
C GLN A 30 2.94 7.19 -6.51
N PRO A 31 3.21 7.31 -7.83
CA PRO A 31 4.56 7.51 -8.35
C PRO A 31 5.31 8.68 -7.70
N ALA A 32 4.66 9.85 -7.56
CA ALA A 32 5.27 11.04 -6.98
C ALA A 32 5.66 10.84 -5.50
N HIS A 33 4.83 10.15 -4.73
CA HIS A 33 5.15 9.85 -3.33
C HIS A 33 6.28 8.84 -3.19
N LEU A 34 6.31 7.82 -4.05
CA LEU A 34 7.42 6.86 -4.08
C LEU A 34 8.74 7.56 -4.48
N GLN A 35 8.74 8.36 -5.54
CA GLN A 35 9.96 9.08 -5.94
C GLN A 35 10.45 10.04 -4.85
N LYS A 36 9.54 10.76 -4.17
CA LYS A 36 9.89 11.58 -3.01
C LYS A 36 10.47 10.77 -1.85
N PHE A 37 9.91 9.59 -1.56
CA PHE A 37 10.39 8.70 -0.49
C PHE A 37 11.79 8.16 -0.77
N TYR A 38 12.09 7.77 -2.01
CA TYR A 38 13.41 7.25 -2.42
C TYR A 38 14.41 8.36 -2.77
N ASN A 39 13.98 9.63 -2.79
CA ASN A 39 14.78 10.80 -3.17
C ASN A 39 15.48 10.63 -4.54
N SER A 40 14.81 9.95 -5.46
CA SER A 40 15.31 9.71 -6.81
C SER A 40 14.16 9.59 -7.80
N GLU A 41 14.42 9.91 -9.06
CA GLU A 41 13.55 9.41 -10.12
C GLU A 41 13.66 7.88 -10.18
N LEU A 42 12.53 7.24 -10.40
CA LEU A 42 12.42 5.79 -10.46
C LEU A 42 11.83 5.42 -11.81
N GLU A 43 12.50 4.53 -12.51
CA GLU A 43 12.02 3.93 -13.75
C GLU A 43 10.79 3.04 -13.50
N VAL A 44 10.05 2.70 -14.56
CA VAL A 44 8.80 1.92 -14.45
C VAL A 44 8.99 0.64 -13.64
N ARG A 45 10.10 -0.08 -13.87
CA ARG A 45 10.43 -1.32 -13.14
C ARG A 45 10.70 -1.05 -11.66
N GLU A 46 11.54 -0.06 -11.38
CA GLU A 46 11.94 0.31 -10.02
C GLU A 46 10.75 0.80 -9.20
N ARG A 47 9.83 1.57 -9.81
CA ARG A 47 8.57 1.96 -9.16
C ARG A 47 7.71 0.78 -8.79
N ASN A 48 7.61 -0.23 -9.66
CA ASN A 48 6.82 -1.43 -9.37
C ASN A 48 7.40 -2.20 -8.19
N GLU A 49 8.73 -2.33 -8.14
CA GLU A 49 9.43 -2.96 -7.02
C GLU A 49 9.30 -2.15 -5.72
N ALA A 50 9.53 -0.84 -5.78
CA ALA A 50 9.39 0.10 -4.67
C ALA A 50 7.98 0.04 -4.08
N ARG A 51 6.94 0.05 -4.92
CA ARG A 51 5.55 -0.10 -4.53
C ARG A 51 5.31 -1.44 -3.82
N ALA A 52 5.82 -2.54 -4.37
CA ALA A 52 5.64 -3.86 -3.80
C ALA A 52 6.35 -4.00 -2.44
N ARG A 53 7.56 -3.44 -2.30
CA ARG A 53 8.30 -3.36 -1.03
C ARG A 53 7.54 -2.55 0.01
N PHE A 54 7.08 -1.35 -0.35
CA PHE A 54 6.32 -0.46 0.53
C PHE A 54 5.04 -1.14 1.04
N LEU A 55 4.26 -1.76 0.15
CA LEU A 55 3.02 -2.45 0.52
C LEU A 55 3.26 -3.59 1.50
N ARG A 56 4.25 -4.46 1.24
CA ARG A 56 4.55 -5.59 2.12
C ARG A 56 5.04 -5.13 3.49
N GLY A 57 5.92 -4.12 3.54
CA GLY A 57 6.40 -3.57 4.81
C GLY A 57 5.26 -3.03 5.66
N ARG A 58 4.43 -2.16 5.07
CA ARG A 58 3.33 -1.51 5.80
C ARG A 58 2.25 -2.50 6.27
N LEU A 59 1.97 -3.54 5.49
CA LEU A 59 1.04 -4.61 5.90
C LEU A 59 1.63 -5.48 7.02
N ALA A 60 2.95 -5.75 7.00
CA ALA A 60 3.62 -6.53 8.04
C ALA A 60 3.69 -5.76 9.37
N GLU A 61 4.03 -4.46 9.34
CA GLU A 61 4.02 -3.57 10.51
C GLU A 61 2.65 -3.58 11.20
N ARG A 62 1.58 -3.36 10.42
CA ARG A 62 0.20 -3.35 10.93
C ARG A 62 -0.21 -4.68 11.56
N ARG A 63 0.26 -5.81 11.02
CA ARG A 63 0.01 -7.13 11.62
C ARG A 63 0.79 -7.35 12.91
N GLY A 64 1.99 -6.77 13.03
CA GLY A 64 2.78 -6.79 14.26
C GLY A 64 2.21 -5.91 15.37
N GLU A 65 1.57 -4.79 15.02
CA GLU A 65 0.87 -3.89 15.95
C GLU A 65 -0.43 -4.50 16.52
N GLN A 66 -1.00 -5.51 15.85
CA GLN A 66 -2.24 -6.20 16.25
C GLN A 66 -2.00 -7.43 17.14
N ASN A 67 -0.74 -7.77 17.44
CA ASN A 67 -0.34 -8.93 18.25
C ASN A 67 0.05 -8.55 19.69
#